data_AF-A9UTA1-F1
#
_entry.id   AF-A9UTA1-F1
#
_cell.length_a   1.000
_cell.length_b   1.000
_cell.length_c   1.000
_cell.angle_alpha   90.00
_cell.angle_beta   90.00
_cell.angle_gamma   90.00
#
_symmetry.space_group_name_H-M   'P 1'
#
loop_
_entity.id
_entity.type
_entity.pdbx_description
1 polymer ?
#
loop_
_entity_poly.entity_id
_entity_poly.type
_entity_poly.pdbx_seq_one_letter_code
_entity_poly.pdbx_strand_id
1 'polypeptide(L)' 'YYKGGFEETMSRREAGLILGCSPSAPYKKIQEAHKRIMIANHPDRGGSPFLAAKINEAKTLLDKIHQNQASV' A
#
# COMPACT_ATOMS: atom_id res chain seq x y z
N TYR A 1 -15.70 -4.47 -7.79
CA TYR A 1 -14.75 -3.76 -8.67
C TYR A 1 -14.96 -2.26 -8.52
N TYR A 2 -13.88 -1.46 -8.51
CA TYR A 2 -13.94 0.01 -8.45
C TYR A 2 -13.89 0.56 -9.88
N LYS A 3 -14.64 1.65 -10.14
CA LYS A 3 -14.60 2.33 -11.44
C LYS A 3 -13.40 3.30 -11.46
N GLY A 4 -12.69 3.34 -12.59
CA GLY A 4 -11.54 4.23 -12.79
C GLY A 4 -10.19 3.54 -12.60
N GLY A 5 -9.12 4.32 -12.76
CA GLY A 5 -7.75 3.91 -12.48
C GLY A 5 -7.31 4.27 -11.07
N PHE A 6 -6.00 4.33 -10.85
CA PHE A 6 -5.43 4.87 -9.62
C PHE A 6 -5.66 6.37 -9.51
N GLU A 7 -5.73 6.86 -8.27
CA GLU A 7 -5.76 8.29 -7.97
C GLU A 7 -4.41 8.93 -8.36
N GLU A 8 -4.44 10.19 -8.80
CA GLU A 8 -3.23 10.96 -9.17
C GLU A 8 -2.28 11.12 -7.98
N THR A 9 -2.85 11.25 -6.77
CA THR A 9 -2.12 11.31 -5.51
C THR A 9 -2.64 10.22 -4.59
N MET A 10 -1.75 9.38 -4.04
CA MET A 10 -2.15 8.31 -3.12
C MET A 10 -2.90 8.85 -1.91
N SER A 11 -4.15 8.42 -1.74
CA SER A 11 -4.93 8.69 -0.54
C SER A 11 -4.82 7.54 0.47
N ARG A 12 -5.18 7.82 1.73
CA ARG A 12 -5.23 6.79 2.78
C ARG A 12 -6.19 5.65 2.41
N ARG A 13 -7.28 6.02 1.75
CA ARG A 13 -8.31 5.07 1.30
C ARG A 13 -7.77 4.19 0.19
N GLU A 14 -7.18 4.78 -0.84
CA GLU A 14 -6.54 4.03 -1.93
C GLU A 14 -5.46 3.09 -1.38
N ALA A 15 -4.59 3.57 -0.48
CA ALA A 15 -3.53 2.75 0.11
C ALA A 15 -4.06 1.51 0.85
N GLY A 16 -5.14 1.67 1.64
CA GLY A 16 -5.79 0.55 2.30
C GLY A 16 -6.42 -0.44 1.33
N LEU A 17 -7.00 0.05 0.22
CA LEU A 17 -7.55 -0.81 -0.83
C LEU A 17 -6.46 -1.58 -1.58
N ILE A 18 -5.35 -0.93 -1.92
CA ILE A 18 -4.20 -1.57 -2.59
C ILE A 18 -3.59 -2.66 -1.71
N LEU A 19 -3.40 -2.39 -0.42
CA LEU A 19 -2.80 -3.37 0.50
C LEU A 19 -3.81 -4.41 1.03
N GLY A 20 -5.11 -4.19 0.82
CA GLY A 20 -6.17 -5.07 1.33
C GLY A 20 -6.24 -5.06 2.86
N CYS A 21 -5.97 -3.93 3.49
CA CYS A 21 -6.08 -3.77 4.95
C CYS A 21 -6.67 -2.40 5.32
N SER A 22 -7.20 -2.29 6.54
CA SER A 22 -7.65 -0.98 7.06
C SER A 22 -6.48 0.01 7.07
N PRO A 23 -6.68 1.29 6.70
CA PRO A 23 -5.67 2.33 6.89
C PRO A 23 -5.28 2.54 8.35
N SER A 24 -6.15 2.13 9.29
CA SER A 24 -5.90 2.13 10.74
C SER A 24 -5.41 0.77 11.27
N ALA A 25 -5.10 -0.19 10.39
CA ALA A 25 -4.58 -1.48 10.81
C ALA A 25 -3.23 -1.30 11.54
N PRO A 26 -2.92 -2.16 12.54
CA PRO A 26 -1.62 -2.10 13.22
C PRO A 26 -0.45 -2.17 12.23
N TYR A 27 0.63 -1.45 12.53
CA TYR A 27 1.83 -1.37 11.70
C TYR A 27 2.31 -2.73 11.15
N LYS A 28 2.36 -3.76 12.02
CA LYS A 28 2.75 -5.12 11.61
C LYS A 28 1.87 -5.68 10.48
N LYS A 29 0.56 -5.45 10.53
CA LYS A 29 -0.39 -5.92 9.51
C LYS A 29 -0.18 -5.22 8.17
N ILE A 30 0.22 -3.94 8.18
CA ILE A 30 0.58 -3.19 6.96
C ILE A 30 1.83 -3.79 6.32
N GLN A 31 2.86 -4.10 7.12
CA GLN A 31 4.09 -4.72 6.61
C GLN A 31 3.84 -6.11 6.01
N GLU A 32 3.04 -6.94 6.68
CA GLU A 32 2.68 -8.27 6.19
C GLU A 32 1.86 -8.20 4.89
N ALA A 33 0.89 -7.28 4.83
CA ALA A 33 0.07 -7.06 3.64
C ALA A 33 0.91 -6.60 2.45
N HIS A 34 1.80 -5.63 2.66
CA HIS A 34 2.75 -5.17 1.64
C HIS A 34 3.64 -6.30 1.14
N LYS A 35 4.28 -7.07 2.04
CA LYS A 35 5.15 -8.18 1.66
C LYS A 35 4.41 -9.22 0.81
N ARG A 36 3.23 -9.65 1.25
CA ARG A 36 2.40 -10.64 0.53
C ARG A 36 2.06 -10.17 -0.88
N ILE A 37 1.61 -8.92 -1.02
CA ILE A 37 1.17 -8.39 -2.32
C ILE A 37 2.35 -8.08 -3.22
N MET A 38 3.46 -7.55 -2.67
CA MET A 38 4.66 -7.28 -3.45
C MET A 38 5.28 -8.56 -4.01
N ILE A 39 5.35 -9.65 -3.24
CA ILE A 39 5.86 -10.94 -3.74
C ILE A 39 5.08 -11.39 -4.99
N ALA A 40 3.77 -11.23 -4.98
CA ALA A 40 2.91 -11.60 -6.10
C ALA A 40 3.02 -10.64 -7.31
N ASN A 41 3.45 -9.40 -7.11
CA ASN A 41 3.49 -8.34 -8.13
C ASN A 41 4.93 -7.89 -8.46
N HIS A 42 5.94 -8.61 -8.00
CA HIS A 42 7.33 -8.18 -8.13
C HIS A 42 7.75 -8.14 -9.61
N PRO A 43 8.39 -7.05 -10.09
CA PRO A 43 8.80 -6.93 -11.50
C PRO A 43 9.71 -8.07 -11.97
N ASP A 44 10.69 -8.45 -11.14
CA ASP A 44 11.60 -9.57 -11.44
C ASP A 44 10.92 -10.94 -11.53
N ARG A 45 9.65 -11.04 -11.11
CA ARG A 45 8.82 -12.25 -11.22
C ARG A 45 7.72 -12.11 -12.27
N GLY A 46 7.88 -11.18 -13.22
CA GLY A 46 6.92 -10.91 -14.28
C GLY A 46 5.76 -10.00 -13.86
N GLY A 47 5.84 -9.37 -12.69
CA GLY A 47 4.89 -8.36 -12.25
C GLY A 47 5.05 -7.03 -12.98
N SER A 48 4.04 -6.17 -12.91
CA SER A 48 4.09 -4.84 -13.52
C SER A 48 4.92 -3.88 -12.65
N PRO A 49 5.95 -3.20 -13.20
CA PRO A 49 6.66 -2.13 -12.51
C PRO A 49 5.72 -1.04 -11.98
N PHE A 50 4.68 -0.72 -12.74
CA PHE A 50 3.68 0.27 -12.35
C PHE A 50 2.86 -0.17 -11.14
N LEU A 51 2.40 -1.43 -11.10
CA LEU A 51 1.68 -1.96 -9.94
C LEU A 51 2.59 -2.03 -8.70
N ALA A 52 3.82 -2.49 -8.87
CA ALA A 52 4.81 -2.52 -7.79
C ALA A 52 5.06 -1.11 -7.23
N ALA A 53 5.15 -0.09 -8.08
CA ALA A 53 5.28 1.30 -7.66
C ALA A 53 4.07 1.75 -6.81
N LYS A 54 2.83 1.49 -7.26
CA LYS A 54 1.61 1.83 -6.49
C LYS A 54 1.52 1.09 -5.15
N ILE A 55 1.95 -0.18 -5.09
CA ILE A 55 2.03 -0.96 -3.84
C ILE A 55 3.03 -0.33 -2.86
N ASN A 56 4.19 0.12 -3.35
CA ASN A 56 5.20 0.78 -2.54
C ASN A 56 4.75 2.17 -2.06
N GLU A 57 4.06 2.92 -2.91
CA GLU A 57 3.47 4.21 -2.57
C GLU A 57 2.43 4.06 -1.45
N ALA A 58 1.55 3.05 -1.55
CA ALA A 58 0.57 2.74 -0.52
C ALA A 58 1.21 2.43 0.85
N LYS A 59 2.24 1.58 0.86
CA LYS A 59 3.00 1.26 2.08
C LYS A 59 3.67 2.49 2.67
N THR A 60 4.31 3.30 1.84
CA THR A 60 5.01 4.52 2.28
C THR A 60 4.05 5.50 2.94
N LEU A 61 2.84 5.68 2.39
CA LEU A 61 1.84 6.56 2.98
C LEU A 61 1.38 6.06 4.36
N LEU A 62 1.03 4.78 4.49
CA LEU A 62 0.52 4.24 5.76
C LEU A 62 1.61 4.16 6.84
N ASP A 63 2.86 3.93 6.46
CA ASP A 63 4.01 3.99 7.36
C ASP A 63 4.19 5.40 7.94
N LYS A 64 4.15 6.44 7.10
CA LYS A 64 4.24 7.84 7.54
C LYS A 64 3.13 8.21 8.53
N ILE A 65 1.91 7.72 8.29
CA ILE A 65 0.77 7.99 9.17
C ILE A 65 0.98 7.35 10.55
N HIS A 66 1.50 6.12 10.60
CA HIS A 66 1.82 5.46 11.86
C HIS A 66 2.95 6.15 12.64
N GLN A 67 3.98 6.64 11.94
CA GLN A 67 5.06 7.40 12.58
C GLN A 67 4.56 8.71 13.18
N ASN A 68 3.65 9.40 12.48
CA ASN A 68 3.04 10.63 12.98
C ASN A 68 2.15 10.37 14.20
N GLN A 69 1.48 9.21 14.30
CA GLN A 69 0.68 8.83 15.47
C GLN A 69 1.53 8.43 16.69
N ALA A 70 2.74 7.93 16.50
CA ALA A 70 3.64 7.57 17.59
C ALA A 70 4.38 8.79 18.20
N SER A 71 4.28 9.95 17.54
CA SER A 71 4.95 11.20 17.93
C SER A 71 4.02 12.19 18.64
N VAL A 72 2.80 11.76 19.00
CA VAL A 72 1.79 12.50 19.76
C VAL A 72 1.47 11.71 21.02
#